data_AF-A0A9B0BH61-F1
#
_entry.id   AF-A0A9B0BH61-F1
#
_cell.length_a   1.000
_cell.length_b   1.000
_cell.length_c   1.000
_cell.angle_alpha   90.00
_cell.angle_beta   90.00
_cell.angle_gamma   90.00
#
_symmetry.space_group_name_H-M   'P 1'
#
loop_
_entity.id
_entity.type
_entity.pdbx_description
1 polymer ?
#
loop_
_entity_poly.entity_id
_entity_poly.type
_entity_poly.pdbx_seq_one_letter_code
_entity_poly.pdbx_strand_id
1 'polypeptide(L)'
;MSRNLRNTIPLIDWIRTIGRGRERVEALRFSDTIAARTQPPPHVPGGPYHKISKVYYYSRDVRRSVQPPSEIYTEGQIEAGKVDMTQIKLNPLKKQLLREE
;
A
#
# COMPACT_ATOMS: atom_id res chain seq x y z
N MET A 1 24.72 -15.05 25.91
CA MET A 1 23.75 -15.15 27.03
C MET A 1 22.51 -15.86 26.49
N SER A 2 22.47 -17.19 26.63
CA SER A 2 21.45 -18.05 26.00
C SER A 2 20.05 -17.69 26.54
N ARG A 3 19.16 -17.25 25.65
CA ARG A 3 17.75 -17.02 25.98
C ARG A 3 17.06 -18.38 26.05
N ASN A 4 17.16 -19.04 27.20
CA ASN A 4 16.45 -20.29 27.48
C ASN A 4 14.96 -20.00 27.66
N LEU A 5 14.23 -19.81 26.56
CA LEU A 5 12.81 -19.46 26.58
C LEU A 5 11.90 -20.69 26.86
N ARG A 6 12.48 -21.89 27.05
CA ARG A 6 11.77 -23.16 27.31
C ARG A 6 12.64 -24.18 28.05
N ASN A 7 11.97 -25.13 28.71
CA ASN A 7 12.58 -26.32 29.26
C ASN A 7 12.86 -27.35 28.15
N THR A 8 14.06 -27.30 27.56
CA THR A 8 14.59 -28.37 26.68
C THR A 8 15.75 -29.04 27.39
N ILE A 9 15.88 -30.36 27.26
CA ILE A 9 17.02 -31.10 27.83
C ILE A 9 18.31 -30.54 27.22
N PRO A 10 19.30 -30.10 28.02
CA PRO A 10 20.53 -29.46 27.52
C PRO A 10 21.28 -30.31 26.47
N LEU A 11 21.24 -31.63 26.60
CA LEU A 11 21.81 -32.57 25.63
C LEU A 11 21.21 -32.42 24.23
N ILE A 12 19.89 -32.26 24.13
CA ILE A 12 19.19 -32.15 22.85
C ILE A 12 19.50 -30.80 22.20
N ASP A 13 19.58 -29.72 22.97
CA ASP A 13 19.92 -28.40 22.43
C ASP A 13 21.38 -28.34 21.96
N TRP A 14 22.28 -29.03 22.67
CA TRP A 14 23.67 -29.21 22.25
C TRP A 14 23.79 -29.97 20.92
N ILE A 15 23.13 -31.13 20.78
CA ILE A 15 23.10 -31.87 19.50
C ILE A 15 22.56 -30.99 18.37
N ARG A 16 21.48 -30.25 18.64
CA ARG A 16 20.81 -29.39 17.67
C ARG A 16 21.62 -28.15 17.27
N THR A 17 22.48 -27.64 18.15
CA THR A 17 23.35 -26.49 17.85
C THR A 17 24.58 -26.94 17.08
N ILE A 18 25.19 -28.07 17.45
CA ILE A 18 26.30 -28.68 16.71
C ILE A 18 25.87 -29.07 15.30
N GLY A 19 24.79 -29.85 15.15
CA GLY A 19 24.34 -30.31 13.84
C GLY A 19 23.93 -29.17 12.88
N ARG A 20 23.64 -27.97 13.39
CA ARG A 20 23.28 -26.80 12.57
C ARG A 20 24.45 -25.83 12.35
N GLY A 21 25.53 -25.90 13.15
CA GLY A 21 26.69 -25.01 13.05
C GLY A 21 26.43 -23.53 13.34
N ARG A 22 25.26 -23.18 13.91
CA ARG A 22 24.86 -21.80 14.24
C ARG A 22 23.88 -21.74 15.41
N GLU A 23 23.82 -20.58 16.06
CA GLU A 23 22.87 -20.31 17.13
C GLU A 23 21.42 -20.60 16.68
N ARG A 24 20.61 -21.10 17.61
CA ARG A 24 19.21 -21.49 17.36
C ARG A 24 18.34 -20.24 17.35
N VAL A 25 17.74 -19.93 16.19
CA VAL A 25 16.62 -18.99 16.12
C VAL A 25 15.33 -19.78 16.33
N GLU A 26 14.54 -19.37 17.31
CA GLU A 26 13.27 -20.02 17.63
C GLU A 26 12.16 -19.51 16.71
N ALA A 27 11.48 -20.43 16.01
CA ALA A 27 10.33 -20.11 15.18
C ALA A 27 9.04 -19.91 16.01
N LEU A 28 9.01 -20.47 17.22
CA LEU A 28 7.85 -20.40 18.10
C LEU A 28 7.90 -19.11 18.91
N ARG A 29 6.75 -18.45 18.99
CA ARG A 29 6.56 -17.22 19.76
C ARG A 29 6.17 -17.53 21.19
N PHE A 30 6.83 -16.87 22.12
CA PHE A 30 6.61 -16.99 23.55
C PHE A 30 6.15 -15.70 24.18
N SER A 31 5.51 -15.80 25.35
CA SER A 31 5.08 -14.67 26.17
C SER A 31 6.14 -13.57 26.27
N ASP A 32 7.38 -13.96 26.51
CA ASP A 32 8.48 -13.02 26.81
C ASP A 32 9.06 -12.37 25.54
N THR A 33 8.71 -12.92 24.37
CA THR A 33 9.18 -12.47 23.05
C THR A 33 8.11 -11.73 22.27
N ILE A 34 6.87 -11.67 22.77
CA ILE A 34 5.74 -11.01 22.13
C ILE A 34 5.22 -9.88 23.01
N ALA A 35 4.59 -8.89 22.39
CA ALA A 35 3.85 -7.88 23.14
C ALA A 35 2.72 -8.53 23.93
N ALA A 36 2.37 -7.91 25.07
CA ALA A 36 1.26 -8.36 25.90
C ALA A 36 -0.06 -8.46 25.10
N ARG A 37 -0.95 -9.36 25.51
CA ARG A 37 -2.27 -9.49 24.88
C ARG A 37 -3.14 -8.26 25.14
N THR A 38 -3.02 -7.70 26.34
CA THR A 38 -3.70 -6.47 26.73
C THR A 38 -2.81 -5.28 26.44
N GLN A 39 -3.29 -4.35 25.64
CA GLN A 39 -2.61 -3.09 25.33
C GLN A 39 -3.39 -1.93 25.97
N PRO A 40 -2.70 -0.89 26.46
CA PRO A 40 -3.38 0.31 26.93
C PRO A 40 -4.13 1.00 25.79
N PRO A 41 -5.18 1.79 26.07
CA PRO A 41 -5.89 2.53 25.04
C PRO A 41 -4.93 3.53 24.36
N PRO A 42 -4.81 3.51 23.02
CA PRO A 42 -3.90 4.41 22.30
C PRO A 42 -4.49 5.81 22.16
N HIS A 43 -3.64 6.85 22.22
CA HIS A 43 -4.00 8.21 21.81
C HIS A 43 -3.52 8.44 20.37
N VAL A 44 -4.39 8.20 19.40
CA VAL A 44 -4.07 8.31 17.97
C VAL A 44 -4.22 9.77 17.53
N PRO A 45 -3.22 10.38 16.85
CA PRO A 45 -3.35 11.72 16.33
C PRO A 45 -4.43 11.80 15.25
N GLY A 46 -5.07 12.96 15.15
CA GLY A 46 -6.06 13.22 14.11
C GLY A 46 -5.45 13.21 12.71
N GLY A 47 -6.29 12.93 11.70
CA GLY A 47 -5.90 13.06 10.30
C GLY A 47 -5.77 14.53 9.85
N PRO A 48 -5.33 14.76 8.59
CA PRO A 48 -5.06 16.10 8.04
C PRO A 48 -6.25 17.08 8.09
N TYR A 49 -7.47 16.52 8.10
CA TYR A 49 -8.74 17.27 8.10
C TYR A 49 -9.40 17.33 9.48
N HIS A 50 -8.69 17.02 10.57
CA HIS A 50 -9.17 17.21 11.95
C HIS A 50 -9.09 18.71 12.33
N LYS A 51 -9.88 19.55 11.65
CA LYS A 51 -9.97 21.00 11.86
C LYS A 51 -11.43 21.44 11.93
N ILE A 52 -11.71 22.51 12.66
CA ILE A 52 -13.09 22.99 12.92
C ILE A 52 -13.63 23.85 11.76
N SER A 53 -12.76 24.56 11.04
CA SER A 53 -13.15 25.49 9.97
C SER A 53 -12.35 25.26 8.69
N LYS A 54 -12.90 25.73 7.56
CA LYS A 54 -12.30 25.61 6.21
C LYS A 54 -12.07 24.17 5.75
N VAL A 55 -12.87 23.22 6.23
CA VAL A 55 -12.84 21.79 5.82
C VAL A 55 -14.17 21.42 5.19
N TYR A 56 -14.42 21.92 3.97
CA TYR A 56 -15.60 21.55 3.22
C TYR A 56 -15.40 20.18 2.54
N TYR A 57 -16.44 19.35 2.51
CA TYR A 57 -16.35 18.02 1.90
C TYR A 57 -16.01 18.09 0.40
N TYR A 58 -16.57 19.07 -0.31
CA TYR A 58 -16.40 19.20 -1.76
C TYR A 58 -14.95 19.43 -2.20
N SER A 59 -14.12 20.08 -1.37
CA SER A 59 -12.72 20.38 -1.72
C SER A 59 -11.77 19.19 -1.48
N ARG A 60 -12.20 18.17 -0.72
CA ARG A 60 -11.41 16.98 -0.40
C ARG A 60 -11.92 15.71 -1.09
N ASP A 61 -13.07 15.77 -1.76
CA ASP A 61 -13.69 14.59 -2.36
C ASP A 61 -13.05 14.23 -3.71
N VAL A 62 -11.97 13.46 -3.65
CA VAL A 62 -11.29 12.94 -4.85
C VAL A 62 -12.19 11.98 -5.62
N ARG A 63 -13.16 11.32 -4.99
CA ARG A 63 -14.05 10.35 -5.66
C ARG A 63 -14.88 11.00 -6.76
N ARG A 64 -15.25 12.27 -6.58
CA ARG A 64 -16.00 13.07 -7.57
C ARG A 64 -15.10 13.80 -8.56
N SER A 65 -13.79 13.86 -8.29
CA SER A 65 -12.81 14.44 -9.23
C SER A 65 -12.41 13.47 -10.35
N VAL A 66 -12.80 12.19 -10.22
CA VAL A 66 -12.54 11.17 -11.24
C VAL A 66 -13.33 11.51 -12.50
N GLN A 67 -12.60 11.82 -13.57
CA GLN A 67 -13.16 12.03 -14.89
C GLN A 67 -13.26 10.70 -15.64
N PRO A 68 -14.23 10.55 -16.57
CA PRO A 68 -14.22 9.41 -17.47
C PRO A 68 -12.88 9.36 -18.23
N PRO A 69 -12.45 8.15 -18.66
CA PRO A 69 -11.24 7.99 -19.42
C PRO A 69 -11.30 8.85 -20.68
N SER A 70 -10.18 9.46 -21.05
CA SER A 70 -10.10 10.19 -22.32
C SER A 70 -10.12 9.20 -23.48
N GLU A 71 -11.17 9.26 -24.30
CA GLU A 71 -11.24 8.50 -25.56
C GLU A 71 -10.17 9.02 -26.52
N ILE A 72 -9.21 8.16 -26.86
CA ILE A 72 -8.13 8.48 -27.82
C ILE A 72 -8.60 8.17 -29.25
N TYR A 73 -9.51 7.20 -29.39
CA TYR A 73 -10.11 6.75 -30.64
C TYR A 73 -11.48 6.13 -30.34
N THR A 74 -12.47 6.47 -31.16
CA THR A 74 -13.84 5.93 -31.08
C THR A 74 -14.29 5.63 -32.50
N GLU A 75 -14.72 4.40 -32.75
CA GLU A 75 -15.23 3.95 -34.06
C GLU A 75 -16.70 4.35 -34.18
N GLY A 76 -17.00 5.31 -35.06
CA GLY A 76 -18.36 5.48 -35.58
C GLY A 76 -18.63 4.39 -36.63
N GLN A 77 -19.88 3.97 -36.81
CA GLN A 77 -20.23 3.08 -37.91
C GLN A 77 -19.90 3.79 -39.24
N ILE A 78 -18.84 3.34 -39.91
CA ILE A 78 -18.39 3.91 -41.18
C ILE A 78 -19.32 3.38 -42.27
N GLU A 79 -20.05 4.27 -42.95
CA GLU A 79 -20.73 3.92 -44.20
C GLU A 79 -19.69 3.46 -45.23
N ALA A 80 -19.96 2.34 -45.91
CA ALA A 80 -19.06 1.77 -46.91
C ALA A 80 -18.65 2.83 -47.95
N GLY A 81 -17.37 3.20 -47.95
CA GLY A 81 -16.76 4.12 -48.93
C GLY A 81 -16.26 5.46 -48.40
N LYS A 82 -16.46 5.81 -47.11
CA LYS A 82 -15.87 7.02 -46.51
C LYS A 82 -14.61 6.70 -45.69
N VAL A 83 -13.52 7.44 -45.94
CA VAL A 83 -12.30 7.38 -45.13
C VAL A 83 -12.48 8.28 -43.91
N ASP A 84 -12.51 7.69 -42.72
CA ASP A 84 -12.66 8.44 -41.47
C ASP A 84 -11.36 9.21 -41.14
N MET A 85 -11.46 10.54 -41.17
CA MET A 85 -10.38 11.46 -40.81
C MET A 85 -10.26 11.69 -39.29
N THR A 86 -10.88 10.87 -38.44
CA THR A 86 -10.78 10.93 -36.97
C THR A 86 -9.43 10.40 -36.47
N GLN A 87 -8.36 10.72 -37.20
CA GLN A 87 -7.01 10.33 -36.88
C GLN A 87 -6.57 10.97 -35.57
N ILE A 88 -6.54 10.14 -34.53
CA ILE A 88 -5.42 9.99 -33.61
C ILE A 88 -4.85 11.35 -33.16
N LYS A 89 -5.52 12.03 -32.22
CA LYS A 89 -4.86 13.07 -31.42
C LYS A 89 -4.02 12.41 -30.33
N LEU A 90 -2.95 11.72 -30.72
CA LEU A 90 -1.89 11.36 -29.78
C LEU A 90 -1.05 12.61 -29.49
N ASN A 91 -1.46 13.39 -28.48
CA ASN A 91 -0.45 14.05 -27.66
C ASN A 91 -0.93 14.28 -26.22
N PRO A 92 -0.64 13.35 -25.28
CA PRO A 92 -0.97 13.54 -23.87
C PRO A 92 -0.15 14.66 -23.20
N LEU A 93 0.98 15.09 -23.79
CA LEU A 93 1.88 16.10 -23.20
C LEU A 93 1.39 17.55 -23.31
N LYS A 94 0.56 17.89 -24.32
CA LYS A 94 0.13 19.29 -24.53
C LYS A 94 -0.82 19.81 -23.43
N LYS A 95 -1.52 18.91 -22.75
CA LYS A 95 -2.47 19.22 -21.66
C LYS A 95 -1.78 19.40 -20.29
N GLN A 96 -0.51 19.02 -20.18
CA GLN A 96 0.32 19.19 -18.98
C GLN A 96 1.02 20.56 -18.99
N LEU A 97 1.54 20.99 -20.15
CA LEU A 97 2.20 22.30 -20.31
C LEU A 97 1.25 23.50 -20.11
N LEU A 98 -0.02 23.39 -20.50
CA LEU A 98 -1.05 24.44 -20.29
C LEU A 98 -1.52 24.57 -18.82
N ARG A 99 -1.01 23.74 -17.91
CA ARG A 99 -1.43 23.69 -16.50
C ARG A 99 -0.37 24.21 -15.54
N GLU A 100 0.81 24.55 -16.06
CA GLU A 100 1.96 25.07 -15.32
C GLU A 100 2.20 26.57 -15.56
N GLU A 101 1.32 27.25 -16.30
CA GLU A 101 1.19 28.72 -16.38
C GLU A 101 0.00 29.19 -15.52
#